data_AF-A0A933K4L6-F1
#
_entry.id   AF-A0A933K4L6-F1
#
_cell.length_a   1.000
_cell.length_b   1.000
_cell.length_c   1.000
_cell.angle_alpha   90.00
_cell.angle_beta   90.00
_cell.angle_gamma   90.00
#
_symmetry.space_group_name_H-M   'P 1'
#
loop_
_entity.id
_entity.type
_entity.pdbx_description
1 polymer ?
#
loop_
_entity_poly.entity_id
_entity_poly.type
_entity_poly.pdbx_seq_one_letter_code
_entity_poly.pdbx_strand_id
1 'polypeptide(L)'
;VLGLGGVAGNAFARSPAAPPAPSPYAHVPREVSAVTGACMMVRRDCWDLVGGFDEENLAVAFNDVDFCLRLWQAGRRVLYTPHARLLHFESFSRGKELDLKEVEYMRRRWAREIAGDRFYNPNLTRDRADFSVAISRPPR
;
A
#
# COMPACT_ATOMS: atom_id res chain seq x y z
N VAL A 1 -2.49 0.66 -1.48
CA VAL A 1 -3.57 -0.09 -2.17
C VAL A 1 -2.91 -1.09 -3.10
N LEU A 2 -3.21 -2.38 -2.97
CA LEU A 2 -2.67 -3.40 -3.87
C LEU A 2 -3.38 -3.37 -5.22
N GLY A 3 -2.65 -3.71 -6.28
CA GLY A 3 -3.10 -3.67 -7.68
C GLY A 3 -3.15 -2.27 -8.30
N LEU A 4 -3.12 -1.20 -7.51
CA LEU A 4 -3.00 0.17 -8.02
C LEU A 4 -1.65 0.35 -8.73
N GLY A 5 -1.67 0.75 -10.00
CA GLY A 5 -0.45 0.83 -10.82
C GLY A 5 0.19 -0.53 -11.16
N GLY A 6 -0.56 -1.63 -11.00
CA GLY A 6 -0.15 -2.98 -11.39
C GLY A 6 0.48 -3.85 -10.29
N VAL A 7 0.97 -3.26 -9.19
CA VAL A 7 1.48 -4.00 -8.02
C VAL A 7 0.90 -3.43 -6.73
N ALA A 8 1.29 -2.21 -6.39
CA ALA A 8 0.74 -1.46 -5.26
C ALA A 8 1.03 0.03 -5.44
N GLY A 9 0.15 0.89 -4.92
CA GLY A 9 0.32 2.33 -4.96
C GLY A 9 -0.20 3.04 -3.71
N ASN A 10 0.33 4.23 -3.47
CA ASN A 10 -0.10 5.12 -2.40
C ASN A 10 -1.49 5.69 -2.69
N ALA A 11 -2.40 5.48 -1.74
CA ALA A 11 -3.69 6.17 -1.70
C ALA A 11 -3.47 7.69 -1.59
N PHE A 12 -4.25 8.48 -2.30
CA PHE A 12 -4.21 9.94 -2.31
C PHE A 12 -2.86 10.56 -2.73
N ALA A 13 -1.99 9.78 -3.39
CA ALA A 13 -0.75 10.30 -3.94
C ALA A 13 -1.01 11.54 -4.79
N ARG A 14 -0.17 12.58 -4.62
CA ARG A 14 -0.27 13.87 -5.33
C ARG A 14 -1.57 14.67 -5.07
N SER A 15 -2.38 14.28 -4.09
CA SER A 15 -3.53 15.08 -3.66
C SER A 15 -3.07 16.30 -2.87
N PRO A 16 -3.86 17.39 -2.83
CA PRO A 16 -3.62 18.50 -1.90
C PRO A 16 -3.54 18.00 -0.46
N ALA A 17 -2.90 18.79 0.42
CA ALA A 17 -2.75 18.44 1.85
C ALA A 17 -4.09 18.15 2.55
N ALA A 18 -5.18 18.73 2.05
CA ALA A 18 -6.54 18.30 2.36
C ALA A 18 -7.01 17.33 1.25
N PRO A 19 -7.22 16.04 1.55
CA PRO A 19 -7.80 15.11 0.59
C PRO A 19 -9.20 15.61 0.18
N PRO A 20 -9.63 15.38 -1.07
CA PRO A 20 -10.93 15.82 -1.53
C PRO A 20 -12.04 15.23 -0.64
N ALA A 21 -12.88 16.10 -0.10
CA ALA A 21 -14.03 15.72 0.70
C ALA A 21 -15.15 15.14 -0.19
N PRO A 22 -15.93 14.15 0.29
CA PRO A 22 -15.81 13.45 1.57
C PRO A 22 -15.34 12.00 1.33
N SER A 23 -14.03 11.76 1.27
CA SER A 23 -13.54 10.38 1.29
C SER A 23 -13.35 9.92 2.74
N PRO A 24 -14.23 9.07 3.32
CA PRO A 24 -14.02 8.55 4.67
C PRO A 24 -12.69 7.80 4.79
N TYR A 25 -12.18 7.30 3.66
CA TYR A 25 -10.89 6.63 3.56
C TYR A 25 -9.69 7.53 3.91
N ALA A 26 -9.83 8.85 3.93
CA ALA A 26 -8.74 9.75 4.31
C ALA A 26 -8.80 10.21 5.77
N HIS A 27 -9.90 9.92 6.47
CA HIS A 27 -10.23 10.55 7.76
C HIS A 27 -10.52 9.58 8.89
N VAL A 28 -10.65 8.29 8.61
CA VAL A 28 -10.99 7.27 9.61
C VAL A 28 -9.85 6.25 9.76
N PRO A 29 -9.40 5.95 10.99
CA PRO A 29 -8.47 4.85 11.23
C PRO A 29 -9.05 3.53 10.71
N ARG A 30 -8.24 2.75 9.98
CA ARG A 30 -8.72 1.49 9.42
C ARG A 30 -7.61 0.48 9.17
N GLU A 31 -8.01 -0.77 9.06
CA GLU A 31 -7.15 -1.80 8.49
C GLU A 31 -6.90 -1.55 7.01
N VAL A 32 -5.66 -1.79 6.59
CA VAL A 32 -5.22 -1.69 5.21
C VAL A 32 -4.27 -2.84 4.89
N SER A 33 -4.17 -3.23 3.63
CA SER A 33 -3.22 -4.27 3.22
C SER A 33 -1.77 -3.89 3.50
N ALA A 34 -1.42 -2.62 3.30
CA ALA A 34 -0.09 -2.09 3.57
C ALA A 34 -0.11 -0.58 3.84
N VAL A 35 0.88 -0.10 4.59
CA VAL A 35 1.24 1.31 4.76
C VAL A 35 2.62 1.56 4.15
N THR A 36 2.91 2.82 3.81
CA THR A 36 4.21 3.17 3.24
C THR A 36 5.31 3.23 4.30
N GLY A 37 6.51 2.74 3.94
CA GLY A 37 7.71 2.85 4.76
C GLY A 37 8.17 4.28 5.04
N ALA A 38 7.68 5.27 4.28
CA ALA A 38 7.99 6.68 4.51
C ALA A 38 7.52 7.19 5.89
N CYS A 39 6.47 6.58 6.46
CA CYS A 39 6.02 6.86 7.81
C CYS A 39 5.31 5.63 8.37
N MET A 40 6.07 4.77 9.05
CA MET A 40 5.55 3.58 9.70
C MET A 40 6.06 3.46 11.13
N MET A 41 5.25 2.84 11.98
CA MET A 41 5.64 2.43 13.33
C MET A 41 5.31 0.96 13.49
N VAL A 42 6.26 0.18 14.00
CA VAL A 42 6.15 -1.27 14.14
C VAL A 42 6.55 -1.66 15.55
N ARG A 43 5.76 -2.54 16.18
CA ARG A 43 6.20 -3.17 17.43
C ARG A 43 7.39 -4.07 17.15
N ARG A 44 8.40 -4.05 18.04
CA ARG A 44 9.60 -4.87 17.90
C ARG A 44 9.30 -6.35 17.68
N ASP A 45 8.37 -6.91 18.44
CA ASP A 45 7.97 -8.31 18.31
C ASP A 45 7.35 -8.66 16.94
N CYS A 46 6.66 -7.71 16.29
CA CYS A 46 6.13 -7.89 14.95
C CYS A 46 7.24 -7.83 13.90
N TRP A 47 8.22 -6.95 14.08
CA TRP A 47 9.40 -6.88 13.21
C TRP A 47 10.17 -8.21 13.23
N ASP A 48 10.47 -8.70 14.43
CA ASP A 48 11.24 -9.93 14.63
C ASP A 48 10.46 -11.16 14.13
N LEU A 49 9.13 -11.19 14.31
CA LEU A 49 8.26 -12.30 13.89
C LEU A 49 8.36 -12.63 12.39
N VAL A 50 8.54 -11.62 11.54
CA VAL A 50 8.63 -11.83 10.09
C VAL A 50 10.04 -11.63 9.55
N GLY A 51 11.01 -11.28 10.39
CA GLY A 51 12.41 -11.09 10.01
C GLY A 51 12.70 -9.75 9.31
N GLY A 52 11.94 -8.69 9.58
CA GLY A 52 12.15 -7.38 8.98
C GLY A 52 11.88 -7.32 7.47
N PHE A 53 12.55 -6.40 6.77
CA PHE A 53 12.41 -6.23 5.32
C PHE A 53 13.18 -7.29 4.52
N ASP A 54 12.65 -7.62 3.34
CA ASP A 54 13.31 -8.52 2.38
C ASP A 54 14.31 -7.71 1.54
N GLU A 55 15.50 -7.46 2.09
CA GLU A 55 16.55 -6.67 1.44
C GLU A 55 17.18 -7.40 0.24
N GLU A 56 17.03 -8.73 0.15
CA GLU A 56 17.57 -9.52 -0.94
C GLU A 56 16.73 -9.38 -2.22
N ASN A 57 15.40 -9.42 -2.09
CA ASN A 57 14.50 -9.38 -3.24
C ASN A 57 13.85 -8.01 -3.46
N LEU A 58 13.79 -7.15 -2.44
CA LEU A 58 13.06 -5.87 -2.43
C LEU A 58 13.87 -4.74 -1.77
N ALA A 59 15.13 -4.58 -2.16
CA ALA A 59 16.04 -3.59 -1.59
C ALA A 59 15.54 -2.14 -1.68
N VAL A 60 14.74 -1.81 -2.70
CA VAL A 60 14.40 -0.42 -3.05
C VAL A 60 12.89 -0.16 -3.02
N ALA A 61 12.10 -0.98 -3.71
CA ALA A 61 10.65 -0.80 -3.79
C ALA A 61 9.89 -1.97 -3.16
N PHE A 62 8.69 -1.68 -2.68
CA PHE A 62 7.72 -2.66 -2.18
C PHE A 62 8.13 -3.49 -0.95
N ASN A 63 9.31 -3.29 -0.35
CA ASN A 63 9.67 -3.96 0.92
C ASN A 63 8.64 -3.69 2.04
N ASP A 64 8.13 -2.48 2.11
CA ASP A 64 7.08 -2.06 3.03
C ASP A 64 5.76 -2.79 2.78
N VAL A 65 5.40 -2.98 1.50
CA VAL A 65 4.23 -3.75 1.09
C VAL A 65 4.37 -5.23 1.43
N ASP A 66 5.48 -5.87 1.03
CA ASP A 66 5.74 -7.29 1.33
C ASP A 66 5.77 -7.55 2.84
N PHE A 67 6.43 -6.68 3.61
CA PHE A 67 6.46 -6.75 5.07
C PHE A 67 5.06 -6.72 5.69
N CYS A 68 4.21 -5.79 5.26
CA CYS A 68 2.83 -5.70 5.71
C CYS A 68 2.05 -6.98 5.39
N LEU A 69 2.23 -7.55 4.19
CA LEU A 69 1.55 -8.77 3.78
C LEU A 69 2.03 -10.01 4.54
N ARG A 70 3.33 -10.11 4.87
CA ARG A 70 3.85 -11.16 5.77
C ARG A 70 3.27 -11.04 7.17
N LEU A 71 3.13 -9.83 7.70
CA LEU A 71 2.46 -9.61 8.99
C LEU A 71 1.01 -10.10 8.96
N TRP A 72 0.27 -9.85 7.87
CA TRP A 72 -1.08 -10.38 7.69
C TRP A 72 -1.10 -11.91 7.67
N GLN A 73 -0.18 -12.55 6.93
CA GLN A 73 -0.05 -14.01 6.92
C GLN A 73 0.26 -14.57 8.32
N ALA A 74 1.01 -13.84 9.15
CA ALA A 74 1.30 -14.18 10.53
C ALA A 74 0.17 -13.80 11.53
N GLY A 75 -1.01 -13.40 11.04
CA GLY A 75 -2.16 -13.07 11.88
C GLY A 75 -2.06 -11.74 12.62
N ARG A 76 -1.20 -10.82 12.15
CA ARG A 76 -1.12 -9.44 12.64
C ARG A 76 -1.92 -8.49 11.75
N ARG A 77 -2.29 -7.33 12.28
CA ARG A 77 -3.06 -6.30 11.58
C ARG A 77 -2.17 -5.11 11.23
N VAL A 78 -2.42 -4.52 10.08
CA VAL A 78 -1.79 -3.27 9.63
C VAL A 78 -2.84 -2.17 9.64
N LEU A 79 -2.56 -1.07 10.33
CA LEU A 79 -3.50 0.03 10.55
C LEU A 79 -2.99 1.32 9.92
N TYR A 80 -3.86 2.00 9.20
CA TYR A 80 -3.70 3.39 8.80
C TYR A 80 -4.29 4.30 9.88
N THR A 81 -3.59 5.39 10.23
CA THR A 81 -4.09 6.44 11.11
C THR A 81 -4.04 7.81 10.41
N PRO A 82 -5.14 8.57 10.38
CA PRO A 82 -5.17 9.93 9.83
C PRO A 82 -4.60 10.99 10.81
N HIS A 83 -4.30 10.59 12.05
CA HIS A 83 -3.88 11.51 13.11
C HIS A 83 -2.39 11.88 13.05
N ALA A 84 -1.58 11.13 12.30
CA ALA A 84 -0.19 11.48 12.01
C ALA A 84 -0.08 11.96 10.56
N ARG A 85 0.31 13.23 10.37
CA ARG A 85 0.41 13.86 9.04
C ARG A 85 1.82 14.34 8.80
N LEU A 86 2.45 13.81 7.76
CA LEU A 86 3.80 14.17 7.32
C LEU A 86 3.77 14.54 5.84
N LEU A 87 4.67 15.44 5.43
CA LEU A 87 4.87 15.75 4.02
C LEU A 87 5.89 14.76 3.44
N HIS A 88 5.46 14.00 2.43
CA HIS A 88 6.32 13.06 1.73
C HIS A 88 6.61 13.59 0.32
N PHE A 89 7.87 13.99 0.08
CA PHE A 89 8.37 14.34 -1.24
C PHE A 89 8.66 13.05 -2.03
N GLU A 90 7.59 12.48 -2.61
CA GLU A 90 7.62 11.13 -3.19
C GLU A 90 8.76 10.94 -4.20
N SER A 91 9.46 9.80 -4.07
CA SER A 91 10.50 9.35 -5.00
C SER A 91 11.68 10.32 -5.18
N PHE A 92 11.88 11.28 -4.25
CA PHE A 92 12.97 12.26 -4.34
C PHE A 92 14.36 11.61 -4.29
N SER A 93 14.55 10.58 -3.45
CA SER A 93 15.82 9.86 -3.31
C SER A 93 15.99 8.68 -4.27
N ARG A 94 14.88 8.02 -4.67
CA ARG A 94 14.88 6.80 -5.50
C ARG A 94 14.87 7.09 -7.00
N GLY A 95 14.30 8.21 -7.43
CA GLY A 95 13.90 8.41 -8.84
C GLY A 95 12.59 7.67 -9.17
N LYS A 96 12.15 7.76 -10.43
CA LYS A 96 10.85 7.22 -10.89
C LYS A 96 10.89 5.81 -11.45
N GLU A 97 12.08 5.29 -11.75
CA GLU A 97 12.22 3.96 -12.32
C GLU A 97 12.07 2.90 -11.23
N LEU A 98 11.30 1.86 -11.55
CA LEU A 98 11.14 0.68 -10.72
C LEU A 98 12.01 -0.43 -11.29
N ASP A 99 12.67 -1.19 -10.42
CA ASP A 99 13.34 -2.42 -10.84
C ASP A 99 12.29 -3.46 -11.24
N LEU A 100 12.36 -3.91 -12.50
CA LEU A 100 11.45 -4.93 -13.04
C LEU A 100 11.56 -6.26 -12.28
N LYS A 101 12.70 -6.56 -11.65
CA LYS A 101 12.87 -7.76 -10.82
C LYS A 101 12.02 -7.69 -9.56
N GLU A 102 12.00 -6.55 -8.87
CA GLU A 102 11.15 -6.32 -7.68
C GLU A 102 9.66 -6.38 -8.05
N VAL A 103 9.31 -5.79 -9.20
CA VAL A 103 7.93 -5.85 -9.74
C VAL A 103 7.51 -7.30 -10.01
N GLU A 104 8.34 -8.07 -10.68
CA GLU A 104 8.05 -9.47 -11.01
C GLU A 104 8.00 -10.35 -9.74
N TYR A 105 8.92 -10.12 -8.80
CA TYR A 105 8.90 -10.81 -7.50
C TYR A 105 7.57 -10.58 -6.78
N MET A 106 7.12 -9.33 -6.66
CA MET A 106 5.84 -9.01 -6.04
C MET A 106 4.66 -9.64 -6.77
N ARG A 107 4.65 -9.59 -8.11
CA ARG A 107 3.58 -10.20 -8.92
C ARG A 107 3.49 -11.71 -8.74
N ARG A 108 4.63 -12.40 -8.60
CA ARG A 108 4.67 -13.85 -8.36
C ARG A 108 4.26 -14.19 -6.93
N ARG A 109 4.87 -13.54 -5.95
CA ARG A 109 4.70 -13.86 -4.53
C ARG A 109 3.29 -13.52 -4.02
N TRP A 110 2.75 -12.38 -4.45
CA TRP A 110 1.50 -11.81 -3.94
C TRP A 110 0.41 -11.69 -5.00
N ALA A 111 0.44 -12.56 -6.03
CA ALA A 111 -0.48 -12.53 -7.16
C ALA A 111 -1.95 -12.41 -6.73
N ARG A 112 -2.34 -13.20 -5.72
CA ARG A 112 -3.71 -13.27 -5.20
C ARG A 112 -4.13 -11.97 -4.51
N GLU A 113 -3.28 -11.46 -3.63
CA GLU A 113 -3.51 -10.25 -2.85
C GLU A 113 -3.53 -9.01 -3.76
N ILE A 114 -2.65 -8.97 -4.76
CA ILE A 114 -2.61 -7.92 -5.79
C ILE A 114 -3.88 -7.95 -6.65
N ALA A 115 -4.34 -9.14 -7.04
CA ALA A 115 -5.60 -9.28 -7.79
C ALA A 115 -6.82 -8.84 -6.97
N GLY A 116 -6.79 -9.04 -5.64
CA GLY A 116 -7.91 -8.75 -4.74
C GLY A 116 -7.47 -8.18 -3.40
N ASP A 117 -7.12 -6.89 -3.35
CA ASP A 117 -6.89 -6.18 -2.09
C ASP A 117 -8.11 -6.30 -1.16
N ARG A 118 -7.95 -7.05 -0.06
CA ARG A 118 -9.01 -7.35 0.92
C ARG A 118 -9.62 -6.10 1.53
N PHE A 119 -8.85 -5.03 1.67
CA PHE A 119 -9.27 -3.80 2.35
C PHE A 119 -9.64 -2.68 1.38
N TYR A 120 -9.69 -2.97 0.08
CA TYR A 120 -10.10 -2.03 -0.95
C TYR A 120 -11.45 -2.43 -1.55
N ASN A 121 -12.38 -1.48 -1.62
CA ASN A 121 -13.71 -1.73 -2.16
C ASN A 121 -13.61 -2.08 -3.67
N PRO A 122 -14.12 -3.23 -4.12
CA PRO A 122 -14.00 -3.67 -5.51
C PRO A 122 -14.76 -2.78 -6.51
N ASN A 123 -15.67 -1.93 -6.05
CA ASN A 123 -16.39 -0.95 -6.86
C ASN A 123 -15.60 0.36 -7.07
N LEU A 124 -14.43 0.51 -6.44
CA LEU A 124 -13.54 1.65 -6.64
C LEU A 124 -12.47 1.31 -7.68
N THR A 125 -12.04 2.32 -8.43
CA THR A 125 -10.99 2.16 -9.45
C THR A 125 -9.63 1.83 -8.83
N ARG A 126 -8.81 1.07 -9.56
CA ARG A 126 -7.37 0.87 -9.28
C ARG A 126 -6.49 1.51 -10.36
N ASP A 127 -7.06 2.35 -11.21
CA ASP A 127 -6.32 3.10 -12.23
C ASP A 127 -5.84 4.44 -11.70
N ARG A 128 -6.58 5.00 -10.72
CA ARG A 128 -6.30 6.27 -10.06
C ARG A 128 -6.37 6.11 -8.54
N ALA A 129 -5.58 6.91 -7.83
CA ALA A 129 -5.34 6.78 -6.39
C ALA A 129 -6.36 7.55 -5.51
N ASP A 130 -7.52 7.92 -6.06
CA ASP A 130 -8.45 8.90 -5.48
C ASP A 130 -9.72 8.29 -4.84
N PHE A 131 -9.84 6.96 -4.82
CA PHE A 131 -11.03 6.25 -4.33
C PHE A 131 -12.33 6.60 -5.08
N SER A 132 -12.23 7.02 -6.33
CA SER A 132 -13.41 7.21 -7.19
C SER A 132 -13.98 5.87 -7.67
N VAL A 133 -15.25 5.88 -8.09
CA VAL A 133 -15.95 4.69 -8.58
C VAL A 133 -15.31 4.20 -9.89
N ALA A 134 -15.22 2.88 -10.04
CA ALA A 134 -14.84 2.23 -11.29
C ALA A 134 -16.01 2.31 -12.29
N ILE A 135 -15.96 3.27 -13.21
CA ILE A 135 -17.04 3.50 -14.21
C ILE A 135 -17.12 2.35 -15.23
N SER A 136 -16.04 1.58 -15.41
CA SER A 136 -15.92 0.51 -16.40
C SER A 136 -16.31 -0.89 -15.90
N ARG A 137 -16.71 -1.06 -14.64
CA ARG A 137 -17.16 -2.34 -14.08
C ARG A 137 -18.59 -2.22 -13.54
N PRO A 138 -19.54 -3.10 -13.95
CA PRO A 138 -20.83 -3.14 -13.27
C PRO A 138 -20.61 -3.48 -11.79
N PRO A 139 -21.39 -2.88 -10.87
CA PRO A 139 -21.33 -3.23 -9.46
C PRO A 139 -21.63 -4.73 -9.30
N ARG A 140 -20.84 -5.41 -8.47
CA ARG A 140 -21.07 -6.82 -8.10
C ARG A 140 -22.19 -6.96 -7.09
#